data_AF-A0A0R0M0Y3-F1
#
_entry.id   AF-A0A0R0M0Y3-F1
#
_cell.length_a   1.000
_cell.length_b   1.000
_cell.length_c   1.000
_cell.angle_alpha   90.00
_cell.angle_beta   90.00
_cell.angle_gamma   90.00
#
_symmetry.space_group_name_H-M   'P 1'
#
loop_
_entity.id
_entity.type
_entity.pdbx_description
1 polymer ?
#
loop_
_entity_poly.entity_id
_entity_poly.type
_entity_poly.pdbx_seq_one_letter_code
_entity_poly.pdbx_strand_id
1 'polypeptide(L)' 'SLELGVLHPTVTKIHSEIRSLVRIYYDNVPMILGGPNRIVEINESLFIHKTKYNVGRFAETQVWGFCIADTTFTPAKVYL' A
#
# COMPACT_ATOMS: atom_id res chain seq x y z
N SER A 1 -17.18 -0.81 -5.90
CA SER A 1 -18.41 -0.37 -5.19
C SER A 1 -19.63 -1.24 -5.49
N LEU A 2 -19.46 -2.54 -5.80
CA LEU A 2 -20.59 -3.41 -6.17
C LEU A 2 -20.65 -4.74 -5.39
N GLU A 3 -19.70 -5.03 -4.49
CA GLU A 3 -19.65 -6.36 -3.83
C GLU A 3 -20.12 -6.38 -2.36
N LEU A 4 -20.34 -5.22 -1.73
CA LEU A 4 -20.69 -5.14 -0.29
C LEU A 4 -22.04 -4.46 -0.01
N GLY A 5 -22.77 -3.97 -1.03
CA GLY A 5 -24.01 -3.20 -0.82
C GLY A 5 -23.83 -1.85 -0.10
N VAL A 6 -22.57 -1.43 0.12
CA VAL A 6 -22.23 -0.20 0.84
C VAL A 6 -22.06 0.96 -0.15
N LEU A 7 -22.64 2.12 0.19
CA LEU A 7 -22.51 3.35 -0.59
C LEU A 7 -21.03 3.74 -0.77
N HIS A 8 -20.69 4.20 -1.97
CA HIS A 8 -19.32 4.57 -2.33
C HIS A 8 -18.65 5.57 -1.36
N PRO A 9 -19.32 6.62 -0.85
CA PRO A 9 -18.74 7.54 0.13
C PRO A 9 -18.33 6.86 1.44
N THR A 10 -19.12 5.87 1.88
CA THR A 10 -18.84 5.11 3.09
C THR A 10 -17.58 4.25 2.90
N VAL A 11 -17.43 3.61 1.73
CA VAL A 11 -16.22 2.85 1.39
C VAL A 11 -14.98 3.77 1.39
N THR A 12 -15.08 4.94 0.76
CA THR A 12 -13.98 5.93 0.77
C THR A 12 -13.62 6.37 2.18
N LYS A 13 -14.62 6.62 3.04
CA LYS A 13 -14.39 6.98 4.45
C LYS A 13 -13.66 5.86 5.19
N ILE A 14 -14.13 4.61 5.06
CA ILE A 14 -13.49 3.44 5.69
C ILE A 14 -12.02 3.32 5.26
N HIS A 15 -11.73 3.45 3.95
CA HIS A 15 -10.36 3.42 3.46
C HIS A 15 -9.49 4.54 4.06
N SER A 16 -10.04 5.75 4.20
CA SER A 16 -9.33 6.88 4.78
C SER A 16 -8.99 6.64 6.26
N GLU A 17 -9.96 6.14 7.05
CA GLU A 17 -9.76 5.84 8.47
C GLU A 17 -8.71 4.74 8.69
N ILE A 18 -8.81 3.63 7.93
CA ILE A 18 -7.83 2.54 8.00
C ILE A 18 -6.43 3.05 7.63
N ARG A 19 -6.31 3.85 6.57
CA ARG A 19 -5.03 4.44 6.17
C ARG A 19 -4.45 5.32 7.27
N SER A 20 -5.29 6.12 7.93
CA SER A 20 -4.87 6.97 9.06
C SER A 20 -4.31 6.14 10.22
N LEU A 21 -5.02 5.08 10.62
CA LEU A 21 -4.58 4.17 11.69
C LEU A 21 -3.24 3.49 11.37
N VAL A 22 -3.11 2.97 10.14
CA VAL A 22 -1.87 2.32 9.67
C VAL A 22 -0.71 3.32 9.66
N ARG A 23 -0.95 4.55 9.20
CA ARG A 23 0.06 5.62 9.23
C ARG A 23 0.52 5.92 10.65
N ILE A 24 -0.41 6.15 11.57
CA ILE A 24 -0.09 6.43 12.98
C ILE A 24 0.76 5.29 13.57
N TYR A 25 0.44 4.03 13.25
CA TYR A 25 1.24 2.89 13.70
C TYR A 25 2.69 2.98 13.21
N TYR A 26 2.92 3.20 11.91
CA TYR A 26 4.27 3.27 11.34
C TYR A 26 5.03 4.55 11.71
N ASP A 27 4.34 5.64 12.04
CA ASP A 27 4.96 6.86 12.57
C ASP A 27 5.54 6.63 13.98
N ASN A 28 4.98 5.68 14.76
CA ASN A 28 5.38 5.38 16.14
C ASN A 28 6.25 4.12 16.28
N VAL A 29 6.14 3.18 15.34
CA VAL A 29 6.92 1.93 15.33
C VAL A 29 7.93 2.02 14.20
N PRO A 30 9.21 2.34 14.50
CA PRO A 30 10.23 2.38 13.47
C PRO A 30 10.35 1.00 12.82
N MET A 31 10.08 0.95 11.52
CA MET A 31 10.23 -0.27 10.74
C MET A 31 11.72 -0.59 10.61
N ILE A 32 12.21 -1.55 11.37
CA ILE A 32 13.60 -1.99 11.31
C ILE A 32 13.75 -2.87 10.07
N LEU A 33 14.37 -2.32 9.03
CA LEU A 33 14.67 -3.02 7.79
C LEU A 33 16.06 -3.63 7.86
N GLY A 34 16.12 -4.95 7.80
CA GLY A 34 17.38 -5.69 7.80
C GLY A 34 17.97 -5.94 9.20
N GLY A 35 19.30 -6.03 9.23
CA GLY A 35 20.10 -6.51 10.36
C GLY A 35 21.37 -7.19 9.80
N PRO A 36 22.39 -7.47 10.61
CA PRO A 36 23.58 -8.17 10.14
C PRO A 36 23.18 -9.45 9.37
N ASN A 37 23.65 -9.59 8.13
CA ASN A 37 23.39 -10.72 7.23
C ASN A 37 21.93 -10.88 6.73
N ARG A 38 21.07 -9.85 6.79
CA ARG A 38 19.74 -9.90 6.17
C ARG A 38 19.70 -9.19 4.81
N ILE A 39 19.18 -9.88 3.80
CA ILE A 39 18.89 -9.31 2.49
C ILE A 39 17.40 -8.97 2.46
N VAL A 40 17.07 -7.72 2.18
CA VAL A 40 15.70 -7.27 1.97
C VAL A 40 15.54 -6.84 0.53
N GLU A 41 14.44 -7.22 -0.10
CA GLU A 41 14.04 -6.70 -1.40
C GLU A 41 13.06 -5.55 -1.19
N ILE A 42 13.42 -4.39 -1.72
CA ILE A 42 12.56 -3.21 -1.73
C ILE A 42 12.09 -3.04 -3.16
N ASN A 43 10.78 -3.16 -3.38
CA ASN A 43 10.14 -2.88 -4.65
C ASN A 43 9.37 -1.57 -4.56
N GLU A 44 9.70 -0.64 -5.44
CA GLU A 44 9.08 0.68 -5.52
C GLU A 44 8.10 0.70 -6.69
N SER A 45 6.85 1.06 -6.41
CA SER A 45 5.80 1.20 -7.41
C SER A 45 5.26 2.61 -7.39
N LEU A 46 5.47 3.34 -8.49
CA LEU A 46 4.87 4.64 -8.71
C LEU A 46 3.48 4.45 -9.34
N PHE A 47 2.44 4.83 -8.59
CA PHE A 47 1.07 4.83 -9.08
C PHE A 47 0.77 6.17 -9.75
N ILE A 48 0.82 6.17 -11.08
CA ILE A 48 0.44 7.33 -11.89
C ILE A 48 -1.02 7.17 -12.30
N HIS A 49 -1.87 8.09 -11.86
CA HIS A 49 -3.17 8.27 -12.50
C HIS A 49 -2.97 8.97 -13.84
N LYS A 50 -2.77 8.18 -14.90
CA LYS A 50 -2.88 8.69 -16.27
C LYS A 50 -4.34 9.07 -16.50
N THR A 51 -4.58 10.33 -16.85
CA THR A 51 -5.87 10.77 -17.39
C THR A 51 -6.14 10.02 -18.69
N LYS A 52 -7.29 9.33 -18.75
CA LYS A 52 -7.70 8.63 -19.96
C LYS A 52 -8.07 9.69 -21.01
N TYR A 53 -7.41 9.69 -22.17
CA TYR A 53 -7.70 10.61 -23.29
C TYR A 53 -7.58 12.12 -22.96
N ASN A 54 -6.68 12.51 -22.05
CA ASN A 54 -6.60 13.91 -21.55
C ASN A 54 -7.91 14.43 -20.92
N VAL A 55 -8.86 13.54 -20.60
CA VAL A 55 -10.11 13.88 -19.92
C VAL A 55 -9.98 13.49 -18.45
N GLY A 56 -10.15 14.48 -17.56
CA GLY A 56 -10.08 14.31 -16.11
C GLY A 56 -9.05 15.21 -15.43
N ARG A 57 -9.08 15.26 -14.09
CA ARG A 57 -8.08 15.99 -13.31
C ARG A 57 -6.79 15.18 -13.23
N PHE A 58 -5.65 15.84 -13.43
CA PHE A 58 -4.37 15.25 -13.05
C PHE A 58 -4.40 14.94 -11.56
N ALA A 59 -3.88 13.78 -11.16
CA ALA A 59 -3.58 13.57 -9.76
C ALA A 59 -2.51 14.60 -9.37
N GLU A 60 -2.84 15.51 -8.46
CA GLU A 60 -1.95 16.57 -7.99
C GLU A 60 -0.72 16.00 -7.26
N THR A 61 -0.81 14.75 -6.82
CA THR A 61 0.21 14.09 -6.00
C THR A 61 0.52 12.71 -6.57
N GLN A 62 1.81 12.45 -6.79
CA GLN A 62 2.30 11.11 -7.10
C GLN A 62 2.16 10.21 -5.87
N VAL A 63 1.57 9.03 -6.04
CA VAL A 63 1.48 8.04 -4.97
C VAL A 63 2.57 6.99 -5.17
N TRP A 64 3.51 6.93 -4.23
CA TRP A 64 4.55 5.90 -4.19
C TRP A 64 4.12 4.81 -3.21
N GLY A 65 4.10 3.57 -3.67
CA GLY A 65 3.99 2.39 -2.82
C GLY A 65 5.35 1.71 -2.72
N PHE A 66 5.81 1.47 -1.50
CA PHE A 66 7.01 0.70 -1.23
C PHE A 66 6.58 -0.65 -0.67
N CYS A 67 6.95 -1.73 -1.36
CA CYS A 67 6.81 -3.09 -0.87
C CYS A 67 8.18 -3.55 -0.37
N ILE A 68 8.22 -4.16 0.81
CA ILE A 68 9.44 -4.64 1.42
C ILE A 68 9.24 -6.11 1.74
N ALA A 69 10.06 -6.96 1.14
CA ALA A 69 10.07 -8.39 1.38
C ALA A 69 11.40 -8.79 2.06
N ASP A 70 11.30 -9.47 3.20
CA ASP A 70 12.44 -10.17 3.79
C ASP A 70 12.62 -11.48 3.03
N THR A 71 13.71 -11.61 2.27
CA THR A 71 13.96 -12.80 1.44
C THR A 71 14.44 -14.00 2.26
N THR A 72 14.73 -13.79 3.55
CA THR A 72 15.06 -14.88 4.49
C THR A 72 13.82 -15.58 5.04
N PHE A 73 12.64 -14.95 4.91
CA PHE A 73 11.37 -15.56 5.30
C PHE A 73 10.83 -16.44 4.18
N THR A 74 10.97 -17.75 4.32
CA THR A 74 10.29 -18.73 3.44
C THR A 74 8.93 -19.05 4.06
N PRO A 75 7.80 -18.51 3.56
CA PRO A 75 6.50 -18.88 4.09
C PRO A 75 6.30 -20.38 3.91
N ALA A 76 5.64 -21.03 4.88
CA ALA A 76 5.20 -22.40 4.71
C ALA A 76 4.36 -22.47 3.42
N LYS A 77 4.78 -23.32 2.48
CA LYS A 77 4.03 -23.57 1.25
C LYS A 77 2.66 -24.13 1.64
N VAL A 78 1.64 -23.28 1.65
CA VAL A 78 0.26 -23.75 1.65
C VAL A 78 0.00 -24.22 0.23
N TYR A 79 0.08 -25.53 0.02
CA TYR A 79 -0.46 -26.15 -1.18
C TYR A 79 -1.98 -25.98 -1.10
N LEU A 80 -2.53 -25.16 -1.98
CA LEU A 80 -3.97 -25.15 -2.28
C LEU A 80 -4.30 -26.32 -3.21
#